data_AF-A0A3S4YL63-F1
#
_entry.id   AF-A0A3S4YL63-F1
#
_cell.length_a   1.000
_cell.length_b   1.000
_cell.length_c   1.000
_cell.angle_alpha   90.00
_cell.angle_beta   90.00
_cell.angle_gamma   90.00
#
_symmetry.space_group_name_H-M   'P 1'
#
loop_
_entity.id
_entity.type
_entity.pdbx_description
1 polymer ?
#
loop_
_entity_poly.entity_id
_entity_poly.type
_entity_poly.pdbx_seq_one_letter_code
_entity_poly.pdbx_strand_id
1 'polypeptide(L)'
;MMKTALENNHLISDLKMILLINKTNRPFVFSDNPVVFYNKYLYSITHFGVLGMRTPGLKIFYPLSPDLCLLLIDKSKYNIKRIFNESIIKINNLKDVNSLNKLQIHSAQNCVYFHDHNLFDYISYLCRTEYTTLRKYENSYSETEVEKFDDGGAKDLIHTYAPQIPYFLELSFIKEIPIVGNGTPIDRSFYD
;
A
#
# COMPACT_ATOMS: atom_id res chain seq x y z
N MET A 1 -8.24 -15.64 -12.15
CA MET A 1 -7.33 -14.73 -11.43
C MET A 1 -5.90 -14.76 -11.97
N MET A 2 -5.18 -15.90 -11.99
CA MET A 2 -3.77 -15.93 -12.43
C MET A 2 -3.56 -15.55 -13.91
N LYS A 3 -4.42 -16.03 -14.82
CA LYS A 3 -4.40 -15.65 -16.25
C LYS A 3 -4.58 -14.15 -16.45
N THR A 4 -5.59 -13.58 -15.81
CA THR A 4 -5.88 -12.13 -15.85
C THR A 4 -4.71 -11.30 -15.31
N ALA A 5 -4.04 -11.76 -14.25
CA ALA A 5 -2.85 -11.06 -13.73
C ALA A 5 -1.69 -11.05 -14.73
N LEU A 6 -1.45 -12.16 -15.43
CA LEU A 6 -0.42 -12.25 -16.46
C LEU A 6 -0.71 -11.35 -17.66
N GLU A 7 -1.97 -11.32 -18.12
CA GLU A 7 -2.43 -10.46 -19.23
C GLU A 7 -2.28 -8.97 -18.89
N ASN A 8 -2.42 -8.62 -17.62
CA ASN A 8 -2.40 -7.23 -17.13
C ASN A 8 -1.07 -6.80 -16.51
N ASN A 9 0.02 -7.58 -16.65
CA ASN A 9 1.32 -7.21 -16.05
C ASN A 9 1.82 -5.84 -16.49
N HIS A 10 1.47 -5.44 -17.72
CA HIS A 10 1.91 -4.20 -18.33
C HIS A 10 1.42 -2.97 -17.55
N LEU A 11 0.31 -3.10 -16.80
CA LEU A 11 -0.28 -2.04 -16.00
C LEU A 11 0.59 -1.60 -14.82
N ILE A 12 1.58 -2.40 -14.41
CA ILE A 12 2.52 -2.09 -13.32
C ILE A 12 3.98 -2.10 -13.78
N SER A 13 4.22 -2.19 -15.10
CA SER A 13 5.55 -2.32 -15.69
C SER A 13 6.41 -1.07 -15.54
N ASP A 14 5.79 0.09 -15.30
CA ASP A 14 6.41 1.39 -15.04
C ASP A 14 6.89 1.53 -13.59
N LEU A 15 6.37 0.72 -12.67
CA LEU A 15 6.78 0.74 -11.26
C LEU A 15 8.22 0.25 -11.11
N LYS A 16 9.00 1.00 -10.34
CA LYS A 16 10.36 0.60 -9.99
C LYS A 16 10.33 -0.55 -9.00
N MET A 17 10.99 -1.65 -9.36
CA MET A 17 11.21 -2.77 -8.45
C MET A 17 12.39 -2.52 -7.52
N ILE A 18 12.18 -2.69 -6.21
CA ILE A 18 13.18 -2.55 -5.15
C ILE A 18 13.09 -3.75 -4.21
N LEU A 19 14.22 -4.38 -3.94
CA LEU A 19 14.37 -5.40 -2.92
C LEU A 19 14.77 -4.77 -1.59
N LEU A 20 13.87 -4.86 -0.60
CA LEU A 20 14.14 -4.46 0.77
C LEU A 20 14.78 -5.64 1.50
N ILE A 21 16.00 -5.46 1.97
CA ILE A 21 16.74 -6.45 2.74
C ILE A 21 16.77 -6.02 4.20
N ASN A 22 16.10 -6.78 5.06
CA ASN A 22 16.11 -6.57 6.49
C ASN A 22 17.49 -6.93 7.07
N LYS A 23 18.06 -6.02 7.85
CA LYS A 23 19.32 -6.19 8.58
C LYS A 23 19.14 -5.97 10.08
N THR A 24 17.89 -5.94 10.54
CA THR A 24 17.55 -5.81 11.96
C THR A 24 17.36 -7.18 12.60
N ASN A 25 17.14 -7.20 13.92
CA ASN A 25 16.84 -8.43 14.68
C ASN A 25 15.33 -8.74 14.77
N ARG A 26 14.47 -7.98 14.07
CA ARG A 26 13.04 -8.29 13.96
C ARG A 26 12.76 -8.70 12.53
N PRO A 27 12.19 -9.88 12.26
CA PRO A 27 11.89 -10.30 10.90
C PRO A 27 10.67 -9.58 10.35
N PHE A 28 10.51 -9.63 9.03
CA PHE A 28 9.22 -9.39 8.41
C PHE A 28 8.24 -10.51 8.75
N VAL A 29 6.97 -10.12 8.90
CA VAL A 29 5.83 -11.04 8.96
C VAL A 29 5.06 -11.01 7.65
N PHE A 30 4.22 -12.01 7.42
CA PHE A 30 3.29 -12.01 6.30
C PHE A 30 1.89 -12.36 6.81
N SER A 31 0.85 -11.81 6.17
CA SER A 31 -0.54 -12.15 6.49
C SER A 31 -1.13 -13.15 5.51
N ASP A 32 -2.38 -13.52 5.73
CA ASP A 32 -3.22 -14.22 4.75
C ASP A 32 -3.52 -13.39 3.48
N ASN A 33 -3.22 -12.09 3.49
CA ASN A 33 -3.22 -11.20 2.32
C ASN A 33 -1.88 -10.43 2.21
N PRO A 34 -0.79 -11.10 1.78
CA PRO A 34 0.57 -10.60 1.95
C PRO A 34 0.99 -9.54 0.92
N VAL A 35 0.28 -9.43 -0.20
CA VAL A 35 0.55 -8.43 -1.25
C VAL A 35 -0.28 -7.18 -0.97
N VAL A 36 0.37 -6.14 -0.44
CA VAL A 36 -0.32 -4.93 0.04
C VAL A 36 -0.17 -3.78 -0.93
N PHE A 37 -1.30 -3.33 -1.49
CA PHE A 37 -1.39 -2.12 -2.29
C PHE A 37 -1.57 -0.91 -1.36
N TYR A 38 -0.75 0.11 -1.55
CA TYR A 38 -0.73 1.28 -0.68
C TYR A 38 -0.34 2.54 -1.45
N ASN A 39 -1.04 3.65 -1.23
CA ASN A 39 -0.81 4.89 -1.97
C ASN A 39 -0.83 6.09 -1.02
N LYS A 40 0.35 6.43 -0.48
CA LYS A 40 0.47 7.56 0.45
C LYS A 40 0.37 8.91 -0.25
N TYR A 41 0.77 8.97 -1.52
CA TYR A 41 0.66 10.17 -2.33
C TYR A 41 -0.79 10.68 -2.43
N LEU A 42 -1.76 9.76 -2.47
CA LEU A 42 -3.19 10.06 -2.50
C LEU A 42 -3.94 9.71 -1.20
N TYR A 43 -3.25 9.66 -0.05
CA TYR A 43 -3.83 9.20 1.23
C TYR A 43 -5.07 10.01 1.66
N SER A 44 -5.16 11.29 1.29
CA SER A 44 -6.29 12.17 1.62
C SER A 44 -7.51 11.98 0.71
N ILE A 45 -7.40 11.23 -0.39
CA ILE A 45 -8.50 10.99 -1.32
C ILE A 45 -9.27 9.76 -0.87
N THR A 46 -10.46 9.99 -0.31
CA THR A 46 -11.30 8.94 0.29
C THR A 46 -12.60 8.67 -0.46
N HIS A 47 -12.86 9.38 -1.56
CA HIS A 47 -14.11 9.32 -2.34
C HIS A 47 -13.94 8.62 -3.72
N PHE A 48 -12.74 8.11 -4.01
CA PHE A 48 -12.41 7.33 -5.21
C PHE A 48 -11.41 6.22 -4.88
N GLY A 49 -11.31 5.22 -5.76
CA GLY A 49 -10.31 4.16 -5.65
C GLY A 49 -8.89 4.67 -5.99
N VAL A 50 -7.98 4.61 -5.02
CA VAL A 50 -6.58 5.09 -5.17
C VAL A 50 -5.54 3.96 -5.27
N LEU A 51 -6.00 2.71 -5.35
CA LEU A 51 -5.16 1.50 -5.36
C LEU A 51 -5.15 0.80 -6.74
N GLY A 52 -5.67 1.44 -7.78
CA GLY A 52 -5.63 0.90 -9.14
C GLY A 52 -4.20 0.76 -9.64
N MET A 53 -3.94 -0.24 -10.49
CA MET A 53 -2.58 -0.54 -11.00
C MET A 53 -1.91 0.64 -11.70
N ARG A 54 -2.70 1.46 -12.41
CA ARG A 54 -2.24 2.68 -13.10
C ARG A 54 -2.40 3.96 -12.27
N THR A 55 -2.74 3.84 -10.99
CA THR A 55 -2.90 5.01 -10.13
C THR A 55 -1.51 5.55 -9.72
N PRO A 56 -1.26 6.86 -9.88
CA PRO A 56 0.02 7.44 -9.51
C PRO A 56 0.28 7.37 -8.03
N GLY A 57 1.55 7.20 -7.68
CA GLY A 57 1.98 7.04 -6.31
C GLY A 57 1.69 5.65 -5.74
N LEU A 58 1.30 4.68 -6.56
CA LEU A 58 1.10 3.31 -6.11
C LEU A 58 2.41 2.72 -5.55
N LYS A 59 2.28 2.03 -4.41
CA LYS A 59 3.28 1.14 -3.83
C LYS A 59 2.67 -0.23 -3.62
N ILE A 60 3.40 -1.28 -3.96
CA ILE A 60 3.01 -2.67 -3.70
C ILE A 60 4.11 -3.30 -2.85
N PHE A 61 3.75 -3.80 -1.67
CA PHE A 61 4.67 -4.48 -0.75
C PHE A 61 4.36 -5.98 -0.74
N TYR A 62 5.38 -6.81 -0.85
CA TYR A 62 5.23 -8.26 -0.76
C TYR A 62 6.41 -8.89 0.01
N PRO A 63 6.22 -9.29 1.28
CA PRO A 63 7.22 -10.04 2.02
C PRO A 63 7.48 -11.39 1.35
N LEU A 64 8.72 -11.63 0.93
CA LEU A 64 9.16 -12.88 0.31
C LEU A 64 9.72 -13.85 1.35
N SER A 65 10.29 -13.32 2.42
CA SER A 65 10.84 -14.08 3.54
C SER A 65 10.94 -13.18 4.78
N PRO A 66 11.32 -13.73 5.95
CA PRO A 66 11.64 -12.96 7.15
C PRO A 66 12.64 -11.81 6.92
N ASP A 67 13.47 -11.91 5.88
CA ASP A 67 14.55 -10.96 5.60
C ASP A 67 14.39 -10.18 4.31
N LEU A 68 13.44 -10.57 3.44
CA LEU A 68 13.27 -10.00 2.11
C LEU A 68 11.83 -9.53 1.90
N CYS A 69 11.69 -8.30 1.41
CA CYS A 69 10.40 -7.76 0.98
C CYS A 69 10.57 -7.09 -0.39
N LEU A 70 9.71 -7.44 -1.33
CA LEU A 70 9.62 -6.80 -2.63
C LEU A 70 8.79 -5.52 -2.51
N LEU A 71 9.30 -4.43 -3.06
CA LEU A 71 8.60 -3.17 -3.22
C LEU A 71 8.52 -2.82 -4.70
N LEU A 72 7.30 -2.69 -5.23
CA LEU A 72 7.06 -1.99 -6.51
C LEU A 72 6.58 -0.58 -6.17
N ILE A 73 7.19 0.44 -6.75
CA ILE A 73 6.90 1.84 -6.40
C ILE A 73 6.89 2.74 -7.62
N ASP A 74 5.90 3.62 -7.71
CA ASP A 74 5.90 4.74 -8.67
C ASP A 74 6.96 5.76 -8.27
N LYS A 75 8.17 5.61 -8.81
CA LYS A 75 9.32 6.47 -8.51
C LYS A 75 9.07 7.95 -8.87
N SER A 76 8.08 8.27 -9.70
CA SER A 76 7.79 9.66 -10.11
C SER A 76 7.19 10.49 -8.97
N LYS A 77 6.62 9.85 -7.94
CA LYS A 77 5.93 10.52 -6.82
C LYS A 77 6.68 10.41 -5.48
N TYR A 78 7.84 9.74 -5.45
CA TYR A 78 8.58 9.54 -4.21
C TYR A 78 10.08 9.80 -4.36
N ASN A 79 10.64 10.51 -3.39
CA ASN A 79 12.07 10.59 -3.16
C ASN A 79 12.54 9.35 -2.40
N ILE A 80 13.33 8.51 -3.05
CA ILE A 80 13.86 7.26 -2.48
C ILE A 80 15.34 7.41 -2.13
N LYS A 81 15.69 7.16 -0.87
CA LYS A 81 17.04 7.30 -0.33
C LYS A 81 17.67 5.92 -0.10
N ARG A 82 19.00 5.88 0.01
CA ARG A 82 19.77 4.69 0.41
C ARG A 82 19.62 3.49 -0.54
N ILE A 83 19.35 3.76 -1.82
CA ILE A 83 19.36 2.74 -2.86
C ILE A 83 20.82 2.34 -3.14
N PHE A 84 21.08 1.04 -3.05
CA PHE A 84 22.32 0.37 -3.45
C PHE A 84 22.05 -0.46 -4.70
N ASN A 85 23.03 -0.54 -5.63
CA ASN A 85 22.88 -1.26 -6.90
C ASN A 85 21.55 -1.01 -7.61
N GLU A 86 21.11 0.26 -7.59
CA GLU A 86 19.90 0.78 -8.24
C GLU A 86 18.54 0.22 -7.77
N SER A 87 18.51 -0.91 -7.07
CA SER A 87 17.29 -1.67 -6.78
C SER A 87 17.28 -2.32 -5.39
N ILE A 88 18.26 -2.04 -4.52
CA ILE A 88 18.36 -2.68 -3.20
C ILE A 88 18.34 -1.62 -2.11
N ILE A 89 17.55 -1.85 -1.04
CA ILE A 89 17.61 -1.04 0.18
C ILE A 89 17.86 -1.95 1.37
N LYS A 90 18.94 -1.70 2.11
CA LYS A 90 19.21 -2.41 3.37
C LYS A 90 18.57 -1.66 4.53
N ILE A 91 17.62 -2.29 5.22
CA ILE A 91 16.89 -1.71 6.34
C ILE A 91 17.60 -2.07 7.64
N ASN A 92 18.24 -1.09 8.27
CA ASN A 92 18.91 -1.22 9.56
C ASN A 92 18.10 -0.59 10.72
N ASN A 93 16.97 0.06 10.41
CA ASN A 93 16.14 0.76 11.38
C ASN A 93 14.93 -0.09 11.76
N LEU A 94 14.82 -0.43 13.04
CA LEU A 94 13.72 -1.21 13.58
C LEU A 94 12.35 -0.56 13.39
N LYS A 95 12.28 0.78 13.36
CA LYS A 95 11.00 1.48 13.13
C LYS A 95 10.44 1.17 11.75
N ASP A 96 11.29 1.09 10.72
CA ASP A 96 10.84 0.80 9.36
C ASP A 96 10.30 -0.63 9.23
N VAL A 97 10.96 -1.60 9.89
CA VAL A 97 10.49 -3.00 9.95
C VAL A 97 9.16 -3.09 10.71
N ASN A 98 9.05 -2.40 11.86
CA ASN A 98 7.79 -2.34 12.60
C ASN A 98 6.67 -1.73 11.76
N SER A 99 6.95 -0.67 11.00
CA SER A 99 5.96 -0.06 10.10
C SER A 99 5.49 -1.02 9.01
N LEU A 100 6.40 -1.79 8.41
CA LEU A 100 6.05 -2.79 7.40
C LEU A 100 5.29 -3.98 8.01
N ASN A 101 5.63 -4.40 9.22
CA ASN A 101 4.90 -5.45 9.93
C ASN A 101 3.50 -4.99 10.33
N LYS A 102 3.34 -3.74 10.77
CA LYS A 102 2.02 -3.14 11.00
C LYS A 102 1.20 -3.09 9.73
N LEU A 103 1.80 -2.74 8.59
CA LEU A 103 1.12 -2.78 7.30
C LEU A 103 0.58 -4.18 6.97
N GLN A 104 1.34 -5.24 7.27
CA GLN A 104 0.89 -6.63 7.10
C GLN A 104 -0.23 -6.99 8.06
N ILE A 105 -0.17 -6.54 9.33
CA ILE A 105 -1.24 -6.72 10.32
C ILE A 105 -2.53 -6.06 9.85
N HIS A 106 -2.45 -4.85 9.29
CA HIS A 106 -3.61 -4.13 8.75
C HIS A 106 -4.15 -4.72 7.44
N SER A 107 -3.32 -5.43 6.68
CA SER A 107 -3.77 -6.16 5.49
C SER A 107 -4.40 -7.52 5.81
N ALA A 108 -4.09 -8.08 6.99
CA ALA A 108 -4.58 -9.38 7.41
C ALA A 108 -6.10 -9.40 7.56
N GLN A 109 -6.75 -10.41 6.99
CA GLN A 109 -8.17 -10.64 7.21
C GLN A 109 -8.40 -11.47 8.47
N ASN A 110 -7.56 -12.49 8.69
CA ASN A 110 -7.71 -13.40 9.81
C ASN A 110 -6.41 -13.68 10.55
N CYS A 111 -5.28 -13.75 9.83
CA CYS A 111 -4.05 -14.34 10.38
C CYS A 111 -2.80 -13.57 9.96
N VAL A 112 -1.85 -13.52 10.89
CA VAL A 112 -0.47 -13.06 10.67
C VAL A 112 0.48 -14.21 11.04
N TYR A 113 1.42 -14.49 10.15
CA TYR A 113 2.35 -15.59 10.24
C TYR A 113 3.78 -15.09 10.47
N PHE A 114 4.51 -15.81 11.31
CA PHE A 114 5.89 -15.52 11.67
C PHE A 114 6.62 -16.83 11.98
N HIS A 115 7.93 -16.86 11.73
CA HIS A 115 8.69 -18.11 11.65
C HIS A 115 9.18 -18.67 13.01
N ASP A 116 9.11 -17.88 14.10
CA ASP A 116 9.62 -18.25 15.42
C ASP A 116 8.64 -17.85 16.54
N HIS A 117 8.29 -18.80 17.41
CA HIS A 117 7.43 -18.57 18.57
C HIS A 117 7.98 -17.49 19.53
N ASN A 118 9.30 -17.29 19.59
CA ASN A 118 9.91 -16.23 20.41
C ASN A 118 9.47 -14.80 19.98
N LEU A 119 8.86 -14.67 18.81
CA LEU A 119 8.32 -13.40 18.31
C LEU A 119 6.88 -13.13 18.80
N PHE A 120 6.24 -14.10 19.47
CA PHE A 120 4.84 -14.03 19.85
C PHE A 120 4.51 -12.75 20.65
N ASP A 121 5.32 -12.41 21.64
CA ASP A 121 5.09 -11.21 22.46
C ASP A 121 5.23 -9.92 21.64
N TYR A 122 6.20 -9.88 20.73
CA TYR A 122 6.42 -8.75 19.84
C TYR A 122 5.26 -8.55 18.86
N ILE A 123 4.79 -9.62 18.22
CA ILE A 123 3.67 -9.55 17.27
C ILE A 123 2.37 -9.26 18.00
N SER A 124 2.14 -9.90 19.16
CA SER A 124 0.98 -9.63 20.02
C SER A 124 0.93 -8.18 20.47
N TYR A 125 2.09 -7.59 20.81
CA TYR A 125 2.20 -6.18 21.12
C TYR A 125 1.78 -5.31 19.92
N LEU A 126 2.32 -5.57 18.72
CA LEU A 126 1.94 -4.81 17.53
C LEU A 126 0.44 -4.91 17.23
N CYS A 127 -0.13 -6.12 17.24
CA CYS A 127 -1.56 -6.33 17.00
C CYS A 127 -2.42 -5.57 18.02
N ARG A 128 -2.07 -5.60 19.31
CA ARG A 128 -2.79 -4.86 20.36
C ARG A 128 -2.71 -3.35 20.16
N THR A 129 -1.55 -2.83 19.76
CA THR A 129 -1.40 -1.38 19.52
C THR A 129 -2.23 -0.88 18.34
N GLU A 130 -2.51 -1.73 17.36
CA GLU A 130 -3.26 -1.38 16.15
C GLU A 130 -4.75 -1.78 16.21
N TYR A 131 -5.16 -2.55 17.22
CA TYR A 131 -6.48 -3.18 17.32
C TYR A 131 -7.68 -2.24 17.15
N THR A 132 -7.61 -1.03 17.73
CA THR A 132 -8.71 -0.05 17.63
C THR A 132 -8.87 0.50 16.22
N THR A 133 -7.80 0.57 15.44
CA THR A 133 -7.81 1.00 14.05
C THR A 133 -8.32 -0.11 13.13
N LEU A 134 -7.92 -1.37 13.39
CA LEU A 134 -8.35 -2.55 12.63
C LEU A 134 -9.89 -2.70 12.62
N ARG A 135 -10.53 -2.66 13.79
CA ARG A 135 -12.00 -2.83 13.94
C ARG A 135 -12.84 -1.78 13.21
N LYS A 136 -12.33 -0.56 13.05
CA LYS A 136 -13.06 0.51 12.36
C LYS A 136 -13.14 0.26 10.86
N TYR A 137 -12.15 -0.43 10.31
CA TYR A 137 -12.00 -0.65 8.87
C TYR A 137 -12.78 -1.86 8.34
N GLU A 138 -12.91 -2.94 9.14
CA GLU A 138 -13.70 -4.12 8.74
C GLU A 138 -15.17 -3.78 8.42
N ASN A 139 -15.67 -2.64 8.90
CA ASN A 139 -17.05 -2.19 8.70
C ASN A 139 -17.21 -1.13 7.60
N SER A 140 -16.17 -0.82 6.82
CA SER A 140 -16.22 0.22 5.78
C SER A 140 -16.11 -0.37 4.37
N TYR A 141 -17.23 -0.47 3.67
CA TYR A 141 -17.26 -0.51 2.21
C TYR A 141 -17.53 0.89 1.71
N SER A 142 -16.72 1.37 0.74
CA SER A 142 -16.91 2.69 0.17
C SER A 142 -17.74 2.62 -1.10
N GLU A 143 -18.98 3.09 -1.00
CA GLU A 143 -19.86 3.41 -2.11
C GLU A 143 -19.90 4.92 -2.28
N THR A 144 -19.82 5.40 -3.51
CA THR A 144 -20.00 6.82 -3.82
C THR A 144 -20.93 6.94 -5.02
N GLU A 145 -22.02 7.69 -4.87
CA GLU A 145 -22.90 8.06 -5.96
C GLU A 145 -22.22 9.14 -6.81
N VAL A 146 -22.11 8.91 -8.11
CA VAL A 146 -21.59 9.86 -9.08
C VAL A 146 -22.78 10.44 -9.86
N GLU A 147 -22.70 11.75 -10.11
CA GLU A 147 -23.73 12.70 -10.56
C GLU A 147 -24.80 12.19 -11.54
N LYS A 148 -25.98 12.81 -11.43
CA LYS A 148 -27.10 12.68 -12.37
C LYS A 148 -26.71 13.27 -13.72
N PHE A 149 -26.72 12.46 -14.76
CA PHE A 149 -26.57 12.93 -16.14
C PHE A 149 -27.87 13.60 -16.61
N ASP A 150 -27.77 14.86 -17.06
CA ASP A 150 -28.92 15.68 -17.48
C ASP A 150 -29.34 15.39 -18.94
N ASP A 151 -29.57 14.12 -19.27
CA ASP A 151 -29.98 13.67 -20.61
C ASP A 151 -31.37 12.99 -20.61
N GLY A 152 -32.34 13.64 -19.96
CA GLY A 152 -33.76 13.26 -20.05
C GLY A 152 -34.17 11.97 -19.31
N GLY A 153 -33.23 11.29 -18.64
CA GLY A 153 -33.50 10.17 -17.75
C GLY A 153 -32.49 10.15 -16.60
N ALA A 154 -32.98 10.22 -15.36
CA ALA A 154 -32.12 10.10 -14.19
C ALA A 154 -31.43 8.73 -14.19
N LYS A 155 -30.10 8.73 -14.39
CA LYS A 155 -29.25 7.56 -14.23
C LYS A 155 -28.32 7.82 -13.06
N ASP A 156 -28.44 7.02 -12.01
CA ASP A 156 -27.54 7.06 -10.87
C ASP A 156 -26.34 6.14 -11.15
N LEU A 157 -25.11 6.66 -11.04
CA LEU A 157 -23.89 5.87 -11.19
C LEU A 157 -23.35 5.53 -9.79
N ILE A 158 -23.44 4.26 -9.41
CA ILE A 158 -22.86 3.76 -8.15
C ILE A 158 -21.41 3.34 -8.43
N HIS A 159 -20.45 3.98 -7.76
CA HIS A 159 -19.03 3.64 -7.84
C HIS A 159 -18.55 3.01 -6.53
N THR A 160 -18.11 1.74 -6.63
CA THR A 160 -17.51 0.98 -5.52
C THR A 160 -16.01 0.85 -5.71
N TYR A 161 -15.23 0.98 -4.64
CA TYR A 161 -13.79 0.76 -4.67
C TYR A 161 -13.27 0.15 -3.37
N ALA A 162 -12.13 -0.53 -3.46
CA ALA A 162 -11.40 -0.97 -2.29
C ALA A 162 -10.84 0.26 -1.55
N PRO A 163 -11.21 0.48 -0.28
CA PRO A 163 -10.63 1.57 0.48
C PRO A 163 -9.14 1.30 0.74
N GLN A 164 -8.42 2.37 1.09
CA GLN A 164 -7.03 2.23 1.52
C GLN A 164 -6.97 1.83 2.98
N ILE A 165 -5.98 1.00 3.31
CA ILE A 165 -5.65 0.65 4.68
C ILE A 165 -5.47 1.94 5.52
N PRO A 166 -6.18 2.10 6.65
CA PRO A 166 -6.16 3.32 7.48
C PRO A 166 -4.94 3.34 8.41
N TYR A 167 -3.77 3.09 7.83
CA TYR A 167 -2.48 3.09 8.50
C TYR A 167 -1.56 4.05 7.78
N PHE A 168 -1.04 5.06 8.50
CA PHE A 168 -0.11 6.02 7.94
C PHE A 168 1.31 5.44 7.94
N LEU A 169 1.74 4.90 6.80
CA LEU A 169 3.03 4.25 6.64
C LEU A 169 4.15 5.30 6.55
N GLU A 170 5.07 5.24 7.51
CA GLU A 170 6.30 6.03 7.50
C GLU A 170 7.52 5.12 7.38
N LEU A 171 8.33 5.39 6.36
CA LEU A 171 9.59 4.69 6.08
C LEU A 171 10.70 5.72 5.95
N SER A 172 11.78 5.56 6.70
CA SER A 172 12.88 6.53 6.77
C SER A 172 13.60 6.78 5.43
N PHE A 173 13.39 5.90 4.45
CA PHE A 173 14.03 5.92 3.13
C PHE A 173 13.09 6.30 1.98
N ILE A 174 11.80 6.57 2.25
CA ILE A 174 10.82 6.99 1.23
C ILE A 174 10.09 8.23 1.73
N LYS A 175 10.07 9.28 0.91
CA LYS A 175 9.28 10.49 1.18
C LYS A 175 8.50 10.91 -0.05
N GLU A 176 7.22 11.23 0.13
CA GLU A 176 6.33 11.74 -0.91
C GLU A 176 6.88 13.05 -1.49
N ILE A 177 6.77 13.22 -2.80
CA ILE A 177 6.94 14.53 -3.44
C ILE A 177 5.64 15.32 -3.21
N PRO A 178 5.70 16.60 -2.78
CA PRO A 178 4.51 17.42 -2.61
C PRO A 178 3.68 17.50 -3.89
N ILE A 179 2.36 17.49 -3.74
CA ILE A 179 1.45 17.80 -4.85
C ILE A 179 1.58 19.30 -5.12
N VAL A 180 2.15 19.67 -6.27
CA VAL A 180 2.28 21.07 -6.70
C VAL A 180 1.11 21.41 -7.62
N GLY A 181 0.12 22.16 -7.11
CA GLY A 181 -1.00 22.68 -7.88
C GLY A 181 -2.35 22.64 -7.16
N ASN A 182 -3.27 23.54 -7.54
CA ASN A 182 -4.67 23.57 -7.07
C ASN A 182 -5.59 22.59 -7.83
N GLY A 183 -5.04 21.76 -8.72
CA GLY A 183 -5.79 20.78 -9.50
C GLY A 183 -6.13 19.54 -8.67
N THR A 184 -7.29 18.95 -8.91
CA THR A 184 -7.60 17.60 -8.41
C THR A 184 -6.56 16.61 -8.97
N PRO A 185 -5.96 15.73 -8.15
CA PRO A 185 -4.95 14.75 -8.59
C PRO A 185 -5.40 13.73 -9.65
N ILE A 186 -6.60 13.90 -10.20
CA ILE A 186 -7.33 12.95 -11.05
C ILE A 186 -7.51 13.51 -12.48
N ASP A 187 -7.08 14.74 -12.76
CA ASP A 187 -7.15 15.25 -14.13
C ASP A 187 -6.33 14.36 -15.07
N ARG A 188 -7.00 13.78 -16.07
CA ARG A 188 -6.39 12.91 -17.08
C ARG A 188 -5.30 13.65 -17.86
N SER A 189 -5.37 14.97 -17.92
CA SER A 189 -4.37 15.83 -18.56
C SER A 189 -2.97 15.78 -17.91
N PHE A 190 -2.84 15.25 -16.69
CA PHE A 190 -1.55 15.03 -16.04
C PHE A 190 -0.84 13.73 -16.47
N TYR A 191 -1.52 12.87 -17.25
CA TYR A 191 -1.08 11.51 -17.58
C TYR A 191 -0.86 11.26 -19.07
N ASP A 192 -0.99 12.28 -19.93
CA ASP A 192 -0.68 12.26 -21.37
C ASP A 192 0.68 12.92 -21.67
#